data_AF-A0A2E4F7Q9-F1
#
_entry.id   AF-A0A2E4F7Q9-F1
#
_cell.length_a   1.000
_cell.length_b   1.000
_cell.length_c   1.000
_cell.angle_alpha   90.00
_cell.angle_beta   90.00
_cell.angle_gamma   90.00
#
_symmetry.space_group_name_H-M   'P 1'
#
loop_
_entity.id
_entity.type
_entity.pdbx_description
1 polymer ?
#
loop_
_entity_poly.entity_id
_entity_poly.type
_entity_poly.pdbx_seq_one_letter_code
_entity_poly.pdbx_strand_id
1 'polypeptide(L)'
;MVKRLIVMALVMAFATTGMTGCSGEVTEEDLQLWTHNSRGLARLAEVIADPEQPMTTRIRGMEVVVEKGFTTQVRTILDEVKAGREELVSGTVEQLLDHLNKKDEHQLNSKDALIVMQRYIAVDQFKTVRQAIATWAFTGLSWDSPAEDVQKLGNRISTGQIRDLGEYGYEGSGYLLRHGFNVDKVSEYLVEARSPEATTVLLKAMKLYHQSGSIGAHHLDAIARTNSVGAAEYLLDVYLNAQLEADIRAKAFNGAIRLLDLPAVKKNGKSLVSRLLKLQSSKDPSDRWLGAVNLIHMDGVNQLQKILDGFKTDVDYTTADESPLKSVMDLCLDIRDKKHGEKAVPVFMKNIQSANPNVSAISIVCLKGNQAHGAAATLKTLAKKPGKGKEVSLAKFLGGELTIHSLAQNALEGLAMLKGVDAAEKAGKLDKIDAAAKRDVITFEIEDLGATYAENVNKRFADAVAARKAADAALAKENAAKAAAKAAEKPAEKPAEKPADKPAEAK
;
A
#
# COMPACT_ATOMS: atom_id res chain seq x y z
N MET A 1 98.34 -7.62 -0.07
CA MET A 1 97.11 -7.66 0.78
C MET A 1 96.61 -6.26 1.21
N VAL A 2 96.88 -5.18 0.46
CA VAL A 2 96.51 -3.80 0.87
C VAL A 2 95.36 -3.20 0.03
N LYS A 3 94.91 -3.84 -1.05
CA LYS A 3 93.84 -3.32 -1.93
C LYS A 3 92.39 -3.67 -1.52
N ARG A 4 92.19 -4.51 -0.49
CA ARG A 4 90.83 -4.91 -0.05
C ARG A 4 90.26 -4.11 1.14
N LEU A 5 91.08 -3.28 1.80
CA LEU A 5 90.64 -2.49 2.96
C LEU A 5 90.13 -1.09 2.61
N ILE A 6 90.44 -0.56 1.43
CA ILE A 6 90.02 0.81 1.04
C ILE A 6 88.61 0.82 0.40
N VAL A 7 88.19 -0.28 -0.24
CA VAL A 7 86.85 -0.35 -0.88
C VAL A 7 85.73 -0.56 0.15
N MET A 8 86.01 -1.23 1.27
CA MET A 8 85.00 -1.50 2.30
C MET A 8 84.73 -0.30 3.23
N ALA A 9 85.72 0.59 3.39
CA ALA A 9 85.53 1.86 4.12
C ALA A 9 84.80 2.93 3.28
N LEU A 10 84.95 2.93 1.95
CA LEU A 10 84.24 3.89 1.08
C LEU A 10 82.76 3.54 0.85
N VAL A 11 82.40 2.25 0.87
CA VAL A 11 81.00 1.81 0.73
C VAL A 11 80.22 2.00 2.03
N MET A 12 80.86 1.90 3.21
CA MET A 12 80.20 2.22 4.47
C MET A 12 80.08 3.74 4.73
N ALA A 13 80.96 4.58 4.18
CA ALA A 13 80.85 6.03 4.33
C ALA A 13 79.73 6.67 3.46
N PHE A 14 79.23 5.97 2.44
CA PHE A 14 78.06 6.41 1.65
C PHE A 14 76.73 5.79 2.12
N ALA A 15 76.77 4.76 2.97
CA ALA A 15 75.57 4.12 3.51
C ALA A 15 75.07 4.75 4.82
N THR A 16 75.89 5.55 5.51
CA THR A 16 75.53 6.14 6.82
C THR A 16 75.25 7.64 6.82
N THR A 17 75.24 8.30 5.65
CA THR A 17 74.88 9.72 5.50
C THR A 17 73.53 9.95 4.79
N GLY A 18 72.76 8.89 4.54
CA GLY A 18 71.43 8.97 3.89
C GLY A 18 70.22 8.67 4.79
N MET A 19 70.40 8.44 6.10
CA MET A 19 69.29 8.07 7.01
C MET A 19 69.22 8.95 8.26
N THR A 20 69.66 10.20 8.16
CA THR A 20 69.34 11.24 9.14
C THR A 20 68.59 12.35 8.41
N GLY A 21 67.27 12.38 8.58
CA GLY A 21 66.46 13.56 8.30
C GLY A 21 65.95 13.71 6.86
N CYS A 22 64.93 12.95 6.49
CA CYS A 22 63.87 13.51 5.66
C CYS A 22 62.59 13.59 6.50
N SER A 23 62.67 14.27 7.65
CA SER A 23 61.51 14.92 8.27
C SER A 23 61.16 16.19 7.48
N GLY A 24 61.13 16.08 6.16
CA GLY A 24 60.60 17.14 5.31
C GLY A 24 59.11 17.21 5.60
N GLU A 25 58.61 18.42 5.83
CA GLU A 25 57.18 18.68 5.83
C GLU A 25 56.60 18.15 4.51
N VAL A 26 55.55 17.32 4.57
CA VAL A 26 54.90 16.77 3.39
C VAL A 26 54.33 17.93 2.57
N THR A 27 54.79 18.11 1.33
CA THR A 27 54.36 19.23 0.48
C THR A 27 53.20 18.85 -0.43
N GLU A 28 52.57 19.85 -1.06
CA GLU A 28 51.53 19.59 -2.08
C GLU A 28 52.09 18.78 -3.26
N GLU A 29 53.34 19.04 -3.67
CA GLU A 29 54.00 18.27 -4.73
C GLU A 29 54.16 16.80 -4.35
N ASP A 30 54.44 16.49 -3.08
CA ASP A 30 54.53 15.11 -2.59
C ASP A 30 53.17 14.41 -2.70
N LEU A 31 52.09 15.07 -2.24
CA LEU A 31 50.73 14.53 -2.30
C LEU A 31 50.33 14.22 -3.76
N GLN A 32 50.60 15.15 -4.67
CA GLN A 32 50.33 14.97 -6.10
C GLN A 32 51.18 13.83 -6.70
N LEU A 33 52.47 13.77 -6.39
CA LEU A 33 53.38 12.74 -6.90
C LEU A 33 52.91 11.32 -6.51
N TRP A 34 52.43 11.14 -5.29
CA TRP A 34 52.03 9.83 -4.78
C TRP A 34 50.77 9.26 -5.44
N THR A 35 50.03 10.04 -6.21
CA THR A 35 48.85 9.53 -6.92
C THR A 35 49.15 8.72 -8.19
N HIS A 36 50.40 8.69 -8.64
CA HIS A 36 50.77 8.15 -9.95
C HIS A 36 50.87 6.61 -10.01
N ASN A 37 50.93 5.92 -8.86
CA ASN A 37 51.03 4.46 -8.80
C ASN A 37 50.54 3.91 -7.46
N SER A 38 50.37 2.57 -7.37
CA SER A 38 49.86 1.88 -6.18
C SER A 38 50.73 2.07 -4.94
N ARG A 39 52.05 2.14 -5.09
CA ARG A 39 52.98 2.36 -3.97
C ARG A 39 52.86 3.78 -3.43
N GLY A 40 52.71 4.76 -4.31
CA GLY A 40 52.42 6.13 -3.93
C GLY A 40 51.07 6.24 -3.21
N LEU A 41 50.02 5.60 -3.72
CA LEU A 41 48.71 5.61 -3.04
C LEU A 41 48.76 4.99 -1.64
N ALA A 42 49.53 3.92 -1.45
CA ALA A 42 49.79 3.37 -0.13
C ALA A 42 50.50 4.38 0.78
N ARG A 43 51.50 5.11 0.25
CA ARG A 43 52.18 6.17 0.99
C ARG A 43 51.24 7.34 1.36
N LEU A 44 50.35 7.71 0.45
CA LEU A 44 49.34 8.75 0.69
C LEU A 44 48.36 8.31 1.79
N ALA A 45 47.93 7.04 1.77
CA ALA A 45 47.10 6.45 2.84
C ALA A 45 47.82 6.46 4.20
N GLU A 46 49.11 6.10 4.24
CA GLU A 46 49.94 6.17 5.46
C GLU A 46 49.96 7.58 6.04
N VAL A 47 50.18 8.60 5.20
CA VAL A 47 50.21 10.01 5.64
C VAL A 47 48.84 10.47 6.16
N ILE A 48 47.75 10.07 5.53
CA ILE A 48 46.40 10.40 5.99
C ILE A 48 46.08 9.72 7.33
N ALA A 49 46.57 8.49 7.55
CA ALA A 49 46.35 7.72 8.76
C ALA A 49 47.26 8.13 9.93
N ASP A 50 48.41 8.75 9.65
CA ASP A 50 49.41 9.16 10.63
C ASP A 50 48.91 10.32 11.52
N PRO A 51 48.74 10.11 12.84
CA PRO A 51 48.28 11.15 13.76
C PRO A 51 49.30 12.27 13.99
N GLU A 52 50.58 12.07 13.66
CA GLU A 52 51.63 13.09 13.80
C GLU A 52 51.60 14.10 12.65
N GLN A 53 50.88 13.80 11.56
CA GLN A 53 50.71 14.73 10.44
C GLN A 53 49.66 15.81 10.79
N PRO A 54 49.87 17.07 10.38
CA PRO A 54 48.88 18.12 10.56
C PRO A 54 47.52 17.74 9.95
N MET A 55 46.42 18.06 10.64
CA MET A 55 45.07 17.74 10.15
C MET A 55 44.79 18.33 8.76
N THR A 56 45.29 19.54 8.49
CA THR A 56 45.21 20.19 7.18
C THR A 56 45.87 19.37 6.07
N THR A 57 47.06 18.81 6.33
CA THR A 57 47.76 17.92 5.38
C THR A 57 46.99 16.62 5.16
N ARG A 58 46.39 16.06 6.22
CA ARG A 58 45.60 14.83 6.15
C ARG A 58 44.31 15.03 5.36
N ILE A 59 43.60 16.15 5.58
CA ILE A 59 42.41 16.55 4.80
C ILE A 59 42.79 16.75 3.33
N ARG A 60 43.86 17.51 3.04
CA ARG A 60 44.32 17.73 1.67
C ARG A 60 44.74 16.44 0.99
N GLY A 61 45.41 15.53 1.70
CA GLY A 61 45.75 14.21 1.18
C GLY A 61 44.50 13.41 0.78
N MET A 62 43.44 13.45 1.59
CA MET A 62 42.16 12.82 1.25
C MET A 62 41.49 13.49 0.04
N GLU A 63 41.51 14.81 -0.05
CA GLU A 63 41.02 15.56 -1.20
C GLU A 63 41.73 15.15 -2.49
N VAL A 64 43.06 15.05 -2.47
CA VAL A 64 43.88 14.58 -3.60
C VAL A 64 43.52 13.14 -4.02
N VAL A 65 43.26 12.23 -3.07
CA VAL A 65 42.74 10.87 -3.38
C VAL A 65 41.45 10.96 -4.20
N VAL A 66 40.55 11.88 -3.82
CA VAL A 66 39.27 12.08 -4.50
C VAL A 66 39.45 12.76 -5.85
N GLU A 67 40.20 13.86 -5.94
CA GLU A 67 40.47 14.60 -7.19
C GLU A 67 40.95 13.67 -8.31
N LYS A 68 41.83 12.71 -7.98
CA LYS A 68 42.39 11.74 -8.93
C LYS A 68 41.50 10.52 -9.23
N GLY A 69 40.29 10.48 -8.67
CA GLY A 69 39.30 9.44 -8.97
C GLY A 69 39.46 8.15 -8.19
N PHE A 70 40.29 8.12 -7.13
CA PHE A 70 40.44 6.95 -6.27
C PHE A 70 39.36 6.87 -5.18
N THR A 71 38.12 7.23 -5.52
CA THR A 71 36.98 7.34 -4.59
C THR A 71 36.67 6.03 -3.85
N THR A 72 36.96 4.88 -4.48
CA THR A 72 36.78 3.57 -3.84
C THR A 72 37.79 3.30 -2.71
N GLN A 73 38.93 4.00 -2.69
CA GLN A 73 39.96 3.86 -1.65
C GLN A 73 39.66 4.68 -0.39
N VAL A 74 38.82 5.72 -0.49
CA VAL A 74 38.44 6.59 0.63
C VAL A 74 37.99 5.78 1.84
N ARG A 75 37.16 4.76 1.62
CA ARG A 75 36.70 3.87 2.69
C ARG A 75 37.84 3.15 3.40
N THR A 76 38.72 2.50 2.62
CA THR A 76 39.86 1.74 3.15
C THR A 76 40.78 2.64 3.96
N ILE A 77 41.06 3.85 3.47
CA ILE A 77 41.90 4.83 4.17
C ILE A 77 41.23 5.25 5.48
N LEU A 78 39.94 5.60 5.47
CA LEU A 78 39.22 5.99 6.69
C LEU A 78 39.13 4.85 7.72
N ASP A 79 39.05 3.59 7.28
CA ASP A 79 39.06 2.44 8.18
C ASP A 79 40.38 2.30 8.95
N GLU A 80 41.51 2.71 8.34
CA GLU A 80 42.85 2.68 8.93
C GLU A 80 43.14 3.87 9.87
N VAL A 81 42.42 4.98 9.73
CA VAL A 81 42.59 6.17 10.58
C VAL A 81 42.11 5.90 12.01
N LYS A 82 43.03 5.74 12.97
CA LYS A 82 42.67 5.43 14.38
C LYS A 82 42.37 6.66 15.24
N ALA A 83 43.05 7.78 14.98
CA ALA A 83 42.94 9.02 15.76
C ALA A 83 42.58 10.21 14.86
N GLY A 84 41.73 11.11 15.37
CA GLY A 84 41.25 12.30 14.65
C GLY A 84 40.32 11.99 13.47
N ARG A 85 39.73 10.79 13.39
CA ARG A 85 38.89 10.36 12.25
C ARG A 85 37.71 11.29 12.00
N GLU A 86 37.01 11.69 13.06
CA GLU A 86 35.81 12.53 12.96
C GLU A 86 36.16 13.92 12.41
N GLU A 87 37.23 14.54 12.91
CA GLU A 87 37.72 15.83 12.42
C GLU A 87 38.20 15.74 10.96
N LEU A 88 38.95 14.68 10.61
CA LEU A 88 39.36 14.42 9.23
C LEU A 88 38.16 14.26 8.29
N VAL A 89 37.16 13.47 8.70
CA VAL A 89 35.93 13.25 7.92
C VAL A 89 35.17 14.57 7.75
N SER A 90 34.96 15.31 8.83
CA SER A 90 34.25 16.59 8.79
C SER A 90 34.94 17.60 7.86
N GLY A 91 36.26 17.78 8.02
CA GLY A 91 37.03 18.70 7.17
C GLY A 91 37.08 18.26 5.72
N THR A 92 37.18 16.96 5.45
CA THR A 92 37.11 16.41 4.08
C THR A 92 35.73 16.65 3.47
N VAL A 93 34.65 16.39 4.21
CA VAL A 93 33.28 16.65 3.73
C VAL A 93 33.11 18.11 3.33
N GLU A 94 33.62 19.05 4.12
CA GLU A 94 33.57 20.48 3.80
C GLU A 94 34.24 20.80 2.45
N GLN A 95 35.46 20.30 2.21
CA GLN A 95 36.17 20.50 0.93
C GLN A 95 35.42 19.84 -0.24
N LEU A 96 34.92 18.62 -0.07
CA LEU A 96 34.19 17.92 -1.12
C LEU A 96 32.86 18.59 -1.47
N LEU A 97 32.17 19.18 -0.49
CA LEU A 97 30.97 19.98 -0.73
C LEU A 97 31.29 21.26 -1.50
N ASP A 98 32.42 21.89 -1.22
CA ASP A 98 32.88 23.07 -1.94
C ASP A 98 33.17 22.75 -3.43
N HIS A 99 33.88 21.67 -3.72
CA HIS A 99 34.05 21.16 -5.10
C HIS A 99 32.70 20.90 -5.79
N LEU A 100 31.78 20.25 -5.09
CA LEU A 100 30.45 19.96 -5.63
C LEU A 100 29.69 21.24 -6.01
N ASN A 101 29.89 22.34 -5.28
CA ASN A 101 29.24 23.62 -5.54
C ASN A 101 29.94 24.47 -6.62
N LYS A 102 31.28 24.39 -6.72
CA LYS A 102 32.10 25.24 -7.60
C LYS A 102 32.02 24.93 -9.10
N LYS A 103 31.38 23.82 -9.51
CA LYS A 103 31.30 23.40 -10.93
C LYS A 103 32.67 23.13 -11.56
N ASP A 104 33.59 22.59 -10.77
CA ASP A 104 34.91 22.15 -11.25
C ASP A 104 34.89 20.74 -11.86
N GLU A 105 36.05 20.27 -12.30
CA GLU A 105 36.22 18.94 -12.92
C GLU A 105 36.12 17.78 -11.92
N HIS A 106 36.14 18.04 -10.62
CA HIS A 106 36.18 17.02 -9.57
C HIS A 106 34.80 16.68 -9.00
N GLN A 107 33.74 17.40 -9.38
CA GLN A 107 32.37 17.20 -8.87
C GLN A 107 31.90 15.75 -8.83
N LEU A 108 32.16 14.97 -9.89
CA LEU A 108 31.73 13.57 -9.95
C LEU A 108 32.46 12.73 -8.89
N ASN A 109 33.76 12.92 -8.76
CA ASN A 109 34.58 12.23 -7.78
C ASN A 109 34.18 12.65 -6.36
N SER A 110 34.00 13.95 -6.12
CA SER A 110 33.53 14.49 -4.84
C SER A 110 32.18 13.91 -4.45
N LYS A 111 31.23 13.82 -5.38
CA LYS A 111 29.95 13.16 -5.15
C LYS A 111 30.11 11.68 -4.77
N ASP A 112 30.93 10.91 -5.48
CA ASP A 112 31.10 9.49 -5.16
C ASP A 112 31.80 9.27 -3.82
N ALA A 113 32.81 10.09 -3.51
CA ALA A 113 33.47 10.08 -2.22
C ALA A 113 32.50 10.45 -1.09
N LEU A 114 31.68 11.49 -1.24
CA LEU A 114 30.66 11.86 -0.26
C LEU A 114 29.65 10.73 0.00
N ILE A 115 29.24 9.99 -1.03
CA ILE A 115 28.38 8.80 -0.88
C ILE A 115 29.09 7.69 -0.11
N VAL A 116 30.35 7.40 -0.44
CA VAL A 116 31.16 6.39 0.27
C VAL A 116 31.36 6.78 1.74
N MET A 117 31.57 8.07 2.01
CA MET A 117 31.82 8.61 3.33
C MET A 117 30.59 8.63 4.24
N GLN A 118 29.37 8.45 3.72
CA GLN A 118 28.12 8.48 4.49
C GLN A 118 28.12 7.65 5.78
N ARG A 119 28.90 6.56 5.83
CA ARG A 119 29.01 5.69 7.03
C ARG A 119 29.88 6.27 8.15
N TYR A 120 30.69 7.27 7.85
CA TYR A 120 31.64 7.89 8.77
C TYR A 120 31.22 9.30 9.21
N ILE A 121 30.24 9.88 8.50
CA ILE A 121 29.75 11.24 8.73
C ILE A 121 28.81 11.26 9.93
N ALA A 122 28.89 12.31 10.74
CA ALA A 122 27.99 12.53 11.87
C ALA A 122 26.54 12.72 11.42
N VAL A 123 25.58 12.35 12.28
CA VAL A 123 24.14 12.32 11.95
C VAL A 123 23.61 13.69 11.49
N ASP A 124 24.13 14.77 12.08
CA ASP A 124 23.78 16.16 11.75
C ASP A 124 24.33 16.60 10.38
N GLN A 125 25.52 16.13 9.98
CA GLN A 125 26.11 16.38 8.66
C GLN A 125 25.48 15.53 7.56
N PHE A 126 24.93 14.36 7.89
CA PHE A 126 24.31 13.43 6.94
C PHE A 126 23.22 14.09 6.10
N LYS A 127 22.39 14.92 6.74
CA LYS A 127 21.32 15.68 6.08
C LYS A 127 21.89 16.66 5.04
N THR A 128 22.88 17.45 5.44
CA THR A 128 23.56 18.46 4.61
C THR A 128 24.18 17.83 3.36
N VAL A 129 24.87 16.71 3.52
CA VAL A 129 25.53 16.01 2.40
C VAL A 129 24.51 15.47 1.39
N ARG A 130 23.44 14.80 1.85
CA ARG A 130 22.40 14.28 0.95
C ARG A 130 21.68 15.39 0.20
N GLN A 131 21.37 16.48 0.89
CA GLN A 131 20.73 17.64 0.29
C GLN A 131 21.63 18.30 -0.76
N ALA A 132 22.94 18.44 -0.49
CA ALA A 132 23.89 19.01 -1.43
C ALA A 132 24.05 18.13 -2.69
N ILE A 133 24.18 16.81 -2.51
CA ILE A 133 24.24 15.86 -3.64
C ILE A 133 22.95 15.93 -4.48
N ALA A 134 21.78 15.94 -3.83
CA ALA A 134 20.51 16.04 -4.54
C ALA A 134 20.40 17.35 -5.34
N THR A 135 20.72 18.47 -4.71
CA THR A 135 20.68 19.80 -5.32
C THR A 135 21.59 19.84 -6.56
N TRP A 136 22.83 19.37 -6.43
CA TRP A 136 23.75 19.27 -7.55
C TRP A 136 23.24 18.33 -8.65
N ALA A 137 22.85 17.11 -8.29
CA ALA A 137 22.46 16.09 -9.25
C ALA A 137 21.26 16.54 -10.11
N PHE A 138 20.25 17.14 -9.48
CA PHE A 138 19.02 17.59 -10.13
C PHE A 138 19.07 19.05 -10.60
N THR A 139 20.24 19.71 -10.54
CA THR A 139 20.39 21.10 -11.00
C THR A 139 19.93 21.25 -12.45
N GLY A 140 19.01 22.21 -12.66
CA GLY A 140 18.46 22.56 -13.97
C GLY A 140 17.27 21.69 -14.41
N LEU A 141 16.83 20.72 -13.60
CA LEU A 141 15.67 19.89 -13.90
C LEU A 141 14.40 20.43 -13.23
N SER A 142 13.28 20.25 -13.93
CA SER A 142 11.93 20.57 -13.46
C SER A 142 10.92 19.54 -13.97
N TRP A 143 9.67 19.69 -13.53
CA TRP A 143 8.54 18.91 -14.02
C TRP A 143 8.18 19.13 -15.49
N ASP A 144 8.82 20.10 -16.15
CA ASP A 144 8.65 20.38 -17.58
C ASP A 144 9.89 20.02 -18.40
N SER A 145 11.02 19.67 -17.77
CA SER A 145 12.25 19.26 -18.49
C SER A 145 12.00 18.13 -19.49
N PRO A 146 12.58 18.19 -20.69
CA PRO A 146 12.41 17.15 -21.71
C PRO A 146 13.14 15.85 -21.32
N ALA A 147 12.79 14.74 -21.97
CA ALA A 147 13.31 13.42 -21.63
C ALA A 147 14.84 13.34 -21.81
N GLU A 148 15.38 14.02 -22.82
CA GLU A 148 16.82 14.08 -23.13
C GLU A 148 17.63 14.72 -22.01
N ASP A 149 17.08 15.74 -21.35
CA ASP A 149 17.75 16.40 -20.22
C ASP A 149 17.69 15.54 -18.96
N VAL A 150 16.57 14.85 -18.74
CA VAL A 150 16.43 13.91 -17.63
C VAL A 150 17.31 12.67 -17.85
N GLN A 151 17.50 12.20 -19.08
CA GLN A 151 18.38 11.06 -19.38
C GLN A 151 19.84 11.33 -18.98
N LYS A 152 20.30 12.59 -19.10
CA LYS A 152 21.64 13.01 -18.66
C LYS A 152 21.84 12.89 -17.14
N LEU A 153 20.77 12.75 -16.35
CA LEU A 153 20.86 12.51 -14.91
C LEU A 153 21.66 11.24 -14.59
N GLY A 154 21.60 10.22 -15.45
CA GLY A 154 22.39 8.99 -15.30
C GLY A 154 23.90 9.21 -15.30
N ASN A 155 24.38 10.32 -15.88
CA ASN A 155 25.79 10.71 -15.85
C ASN A 155 26.19 11.35 -14.50
N ARG A 156 25.21 11.83 -13.72
CA ARG A 156 25.42 12.51 -12.43
C ARG A 156 25.16 11.59 -11.26
N ILE A 157 24.09 10.81 -11.31
CA ILE A 157 23.66 9.93 -10.23
C ILE A 157 22.90 8.72 -10.77
N SER A 158 23.26 7.53 -10.27
CA SER A 158 22.53 6.31 -10.60
C SER A 158 21.20 6.22 -9.85
N THR A 159 20.23 5.49 -10.38
CA THR A 159 18.93 5.28 -9.69
C THR A 159 19.10 4.64 -8.30
N GLY A 160 20.11 3.77 -8.12
CA GLY A 160 20.44 3.21 -6.80
C GLY A 160 20.89 4.30 -5.81
N GLN A 161 21.75 5.21 -6.25
CA GLN A 161 22.23 6.31 -5.41
C GLN A 161 21.14 7.35 -5.09
N ILE A 162 20.12 7.51 -5.95
CA ILE A 162 18.99 8.41 -5.65
C ILE A 162 18.23 7.94 -4.39
N ARG A 163 18.06 6.63 -4.22
CA ARG A 163 17.49 6.05 -2.99
C ARG A 163 18.31 6.41 -1.76
N ASP A 164 19.63 6.41 -1.89
CA ASP A 164 20.56 6.80 -0.83
C ASP A 164 20.48 8.30 -0.49
N LEU A 165 19.75 9.13 -1.24
CA LEU A 165 19.47 10.53 -0.90
C LEU A 165 18.23 10.73 -0.01
N GLY A 166 17.36 9.73 0.09
CA GLY A 166 16.17 9.78 0.95
C GLY A 166 15.20 10.86 0.47
N GLU A 167 14.63 11.64 1.39
CA GLU A 167 13.63 12.66 1.04
C GLU A 167 14.08 13.66 -0.04
N TYR A 168 15.39 13.94 -0.10
CA TYR A 168 15.98 14.81 -1.11
C TYR A 168 16.00 14.19 -2.52
N GLY A 169 15.89 12.86 -2.61
CA GLY A 169 15.83 12.11 -3.87
C GLY A 169 14.42 11.97 -4.45
N TYR A 170 13.36 12.35 -3.72
CA TYR A 170 11.99 12.12 -4.18
C TYR A 170 11.69 12.87 -5.46
N GLU A 171 11.93 14.19 -5.52
CA GLU A 171 11.57 14.97 -6.70
C GLU A 171 12.34 14.54 -7.96
N GLY A 172 13.64 14.27 -7.83
CA GLY A 172 14.44 13.69 -8.93
C GLY A 172 13.94 12.32 -9.39
N SER A 173 13.47 11.49 -8.45
CA SER A 173 12.77 10.24 -8.77
C SER A 173 11.49 10.50 -9.58
N GLY A 174 10.74 11.53 -9.21
CA GLY A 174 9.57 11.98 -9.98
C GLY A 174 9.90 12.37 -11.42
N TYR A 175 11.02 13.06 -11.64
CA TYR A 175 11.50 13.43 -12.99
C TYR A 175 11.85 12.22 -13.84
N LEU A 176 12.52 11.22 -13.28
CA LEU A 176 12.80 9.95 -13.97
C LEU A 176 11.50 9.22 -14.33
N LEU A 177 10.60 9.12 -13.35
CA LEU A 177 9.37 8.34 -13.45
C LEU A 177 8.41 8.90 -14.51
N ARG A 178 8.23 10.22 -14.59
CA ARG A 178 7.32 10.83 -15.59
C ARG A 178 7.71 10.52 -17.05
N HIS A 179 8.98 10.23 -17.29
CA HIS A 179 9.53 9.92 -18.63
C HIS A 179 9.74 8.42 -18.85
N GLY A 180 9.31 7.56 -17.92
CA GLY A 180 9.43 6.11 -18.07
C GLY A 180 10.81 5.54 -17.76
N PHE A 181 11.70 6.30 -17.11
CA PHE A 181 13.03 5.81 -16.75
C PHE A 181 13.00 5.02 -15.43
N ASN A 182 13.38 3.73 -15.49
CA ASN A 182 13.45 2.83 -14.33
C ASN A 182 12.16 2.78 -13.49
N VAL A 183 11.00 2.79 -14.15
CA VAL A 183 9.66 2.91 -13.54
C VAL A 183 9.48 2.02 -12.31
N ASP A 184 9.81 0.73 -12.41
CA ASP A 184 9.64 -0.23 -11.32
C ASP A 184 10.46 0.14 -10.08
N LYS A 185 11.77 0.32 -10.25
CA LYS A 185 12.68 0.62 -9.13
C LYS A 185 12.36 1.95 -8.49
N VAL A 186 12.05 2.96 -9.31
CA VAL A 186 11.75 4.31 -8.83
C VAL A 186 10.39 4.35 -8.12
N SER A 187 9.39 3.65 -8.65
CA SER A 187 8.08 3.56 -8.02
C SER A 187 8.14 2.79 -6.70
N GLU A 188 8.86 1.67 -6.65
CA GLU A 188 9.07 0.90 -5.44
C GLU A 188 9.76 1.74 -4.35
N TYR A 189 10.81 2.49 -4.72
CA TYR A 189 11.46 3.42 -3.81
C TYR A 189 10.48 4.43 -3.19
N LEU A 190 9.68 5.11 -4.03
CA LEU A 190 8.72 6.11 -3.56
C LEU A 190 7.59 5.50 -2.70
N VAL A 191 7.20 4.26 -2.98
CA VAL A 191 6.22 3.51 -2.16
C VAL A 191 6.82 3.10 -0.82
N GLU A 192 8.05 2.59 -0.80
CA GLU A 192 8.76 2.14 0.41
C GLU A 192 9.08 3.29 1.37
N ALA A 193 9.23 4.51 0.85
CA ALA A 193 9.44 5.72 1.64
C ALA A 193 8.32 6.01 2.65
N ARG A 194 7.07 5.58 2.38
CA ARG A 194 5.89 5.76 3.25
C ARG A 194 5.70 7.21 3.73
N SER A 195 6.09 8.20 2.92
CA SER A 195 5.95 9.62 3.24
C SER A 195 4.85 10.27 2.38
N PRO A 196 4.13 11.29 2.89
CA PRO A 196 3.16 12.06 2.10
C PRO A 196 3.79 12.75 0.88
N GLU A 197 5.02 13.25 1.01
CA GLU A 197 5.78 13.90 -0.06
C GLU A 197 6.12 12.91 -1.16
N ALA A 198 6.68 11.74 -0.81
CA ALA A 198 6.97 10.68 -1.76
C ALA A 198 5.71 10.19 -2.50
N THR A 199 4.60 10.05 -1.77
CA THR A 199 3.30 9.69 -2.34
C THR A 199 2.83 10.74 -3.34
N THR A 200 2.93 12.03 -2.99
CA THR A 200 2.53 13.14 -3.87
C THR A 200 3.36 13.13 -5.16
N VAL A 201 4.68 12.93 -5.04
CA VAL A 201 5.59 12.83 -6.18
C VAL A 201 5.26 11.62 -7.05
N LEU A 202 5.05 10.44 -6.45
CA LEU A 202 4.68 9.21 -7.18
C LEU A 202 3.40 9.42 -7.99
N LEU A 203 2.34 9.92 -7.36
CA LEU A 203 1.06 10.14 -8.02
C LEU A 203 1.16 11.16 -9.16
N LYS A 204 1.87 12.27 -8.94
CA LYS A 204 2.10 13.28 -9.98
C LYS A 204 2.87 12.69 -11.16
N ALA A 205 3.98 12.00 -10.90
CA ALA A 205 4.81 11.43 -11.95
C ALA A 205 4.11 10.30 -12.72
N MET A 206 3.43 9.37 -12.03
CA MET A 206 2.66 8.30 -12.67
C MET A 206 1.51 8.85 -13.51
N LYS A 207 0.81 9.88 -13.04
CA LYS A 207 -0.26 10.52 -13.81
C LYS A 207 0.27 11.11 -15.11
N LEU A 208 1.41 11.79 -15.08
CA LEU A 208 2.05 12.35 -16.27
C LEU A 208 2.57 11.23 -17.20
N TYR A 209 3.22 10.22 -16.65
CA TYR A 209 3.72 9.09 -17.43
C TYR A 209 2.60 8.34 -18.14
N HIS A 210 1.50 8.04 -17.44
CA HIS A 210 0.35 7.34 -18.01
C HIS A 210 -0.47 8.17 -19.01
N GLN A 211 -0.21 9.48 -19.16
CA GLN A 211 -0.82 10.29 -20.23
C GLN A 211 -0.12 10.10 -21.57
N SER A 212 1.17 9.79 -21.57
CA SER A 212 2.00 9.64 -22.79
C SER A 212 2.49 8.21 -23.03
N GLY A 213 2.42 7.34 -22.02
CA GLY A 213 2.91 5.97 -22.06
C GLY A 213 1.85 4.92 -21.71
N SER A 214 2.27 3.66 -21.71
CA SER A 214 1.41 2.52 -21.35
C SER A 214 1.20 2.41 -19.84
N ILE A 215 -0.01 2.05 -19.42
CA ILE A 215 -0.33 1.76 -18.03
C ILE A 215 -0.06 0.29 -17.73
N GLY A 216 0.99 -0.01 -16.96
CA GLY A 216 1.28 -1.35 -16.48
C GLY A 216 0.45 -1.71 -15.24
N ALA A 217 -0.04 -2.94 -15.15
CA ALA A 217 -0.79 -3.43 -13.99
C ALA A 217 -0.01 -3.30 -12.67
N HIS A 218 1.31 -3.48 -12.70
CA HIS A 218 2.19 -3.32 -11.54
C HIS A 218 2.35 -1.84 -11.11
N HIS A 219 2.21 -0.87 -12.03
CA HIS A 219 2.16 0.55 -11.67
C HIS A 219 0.91 0.85 -10.82
N LEU A 220 -0.25 0.27 -11.18
CA LEU A 220 -1.49 0.44 -10.43
C LEU A 220 -1.40 -0.18 -9.03
N ASP A 221 -0.73 -1.33 -8.89
CA ASP A 221 -0.44 -1.93 -7.59
C ASP A 221 0.50 -1.04 -6.75
N ALA A 222 1.53 -0.44 -7.35
CA ALA A 222 2.41 0.51 -6.66
C ALA A 222 1.63 1.74 -6.15
N ILE A 223 0.74 2.31 -6.99
CA ILE A 223 -0.12 3.43 -6.60
C ILE A 223 -1.05 3.03 -5.46
N ALA A 224 -1.69 1.86 -5.54
CA ALA A 224 -2.57 1.36 -4.49
C ALA A 224 -1.83 1.18 -3.14
N ARG A 225 -0.56 0.74 -3.16
CA ARG A 225 0.25 0.57 -1.95
C ARG A 225 0.55 1.88 -1.19
N THR A 226 0.32 3.04 -1.78
CA THR A 226 0.48 4.33 -1.07
C THR A 226 -0.59 4.59 -0.02
N ASN A 227 -1.71 3.85 -0.04
CA ASN A 227 -2.80 3.97 0.94
C ASN A 227 -3.36 5.39 1.10
N SER A 228 -3.37 6.18 0.01
CA SER A 228 -3.74 7.60 0.03
C SER A 228 -5.07 7.88 -0.69
N VAL A 229 -5.72 8.99 -0.33
CA VAL A 229 -6.92 9.48 -1.03
C VAL A 229 -6.59 9.74 -2.50
N GLY A 230 -5.46 10.37 -2.79
CA GLY A 230 -5.02 10.67 -4.16
C GLY A 230 -4.81 9.41 -5.00
N ALA A 231 -4.37 8.30 -4.40
CA ALA A 231 -4.29 7.02 -5.08
C ALA A 231 -5.68 6.46 -5.41
N ALA A 232 -6.63 6.48 -4.47
CA ALA A 232 -8.00 6.05 -4.74
C ALA A 232 -8.65 6.90 -5.85
N GLU A 233 -8.43 8.22 -5.84
CA GLU A 233 -8.92 9.13 -6.88
C GLU A 233 -8.33 8.79 -8.25
N TYR A 234 -7.02 8.63 -8.31
CA TYR A 234 -6.31 8.30 -9.53
C TYR A 234 -6.77 6.97 -10.11
N LEU A 235 -6.91 5.94 -9.28
CA LEU A 235 -7.34 4.61 -9.70
C LEU A 235 -8.79 4.60 -10.21
N LEU A 236 -9.69 5.37 -9.60
CA LEU A 236 -11.04 5.57 -10.13
C LEU A 236 -11.03 6.36 -11.45
N ASP A 237 -10.14 7.34 -11.61
CA ASP A 237 -9.99 8.08 -12.88
C ASP A 237 -9.51 7.15 -14.01
N VAL A 238 -8.60 6.22 -13.73
CA VAL A 238 -8.17 5.18 -14.67
C VAL A 238 -9.33 4.26 -15.01
N TYR A 239 -10.09 3.79 -14.02
CA TYR A 239 -11.25 2.94 -14.26
C TYR A 239 -12.31 3.61 -15.14
N LEU A 240 -12.60 4.90 -14.89
CA LEU A 240 -13.59 5.68 -15.63
C LEU A 240 -13.14 6.06 -17.05
N ASN A 241 -11.90 5.77 -17.44
CA ASN A 241 -11.41 6.03 -18.78
C ASN A 241 -11.78 4.88 -19.73
N ALA A 242 -12.89 5.05 -20.46
CA ALA A 242 -13.40 4.05 -21.40
C ALA A 242 -12.45 3.70 -22.55
N GLN A 243 -11.41 4.49 -22.82
CA GLN A 243 -10.42 4.22 -23.86
C GLN A 243 -9.35 3.21 -23.44
N LEU A 244 -9.26 2.88 -22.14
CA LEU A 244 -8.32 1.89 -21.64
C LEU A 244 -8.87 0.47 -21.74
N GLU A 245 -7.95 -0.48 -21.82
CA GLU A 245 -8.22 -1.92 -21.81
C GLU A 245 -8.99 -2.35 -20.54
N ALA A 246 -9.90 -3.31 -20.70
CA ALA A 246 -10.83 -3.70 -19.64
C ALA A 246 -10.11 -4.28 -18.40
N ASP A 247 -9.02 -5.00 -18.60
CA ASP A 247 -8.20 -5.60 -17.53
C ASP A 247 -7.46 -4.52 -16.71
N ILE A 248 -6.90 -3.49 -17.37
CA ILE A 248 -6.29 -2.33 -16.72
C ILE A 248 -7.33 -1.57 -15.90
N ARG A 249 -8.51 -1.34 -16.46
CA ARG A 249 -9.63 -0.71 -15.74
C ARG A 249 -10.02 -1.54 -14.53
N ALA A 250 -10.25 -2.84 -14.69
CA ALA A 250 -10.63 -3.74 -13.60
C ALA A 250 -9.57 -3.78 -12.48
N LYS A 251 -8.28 -3.83 -12.84
CA LYS A 251 -7.17 -3.76 -11.90
C LYS A 251 -7.17 -2.44 -11.12
N ALA A 252 -7.39 -1.32 -11.80
CA ALA A 252 -7.49 -0.02 -11.17
C ALA A 252 -8.67 0.04 -10.20
N PHE A 253 -9.84 -0.44 -10.60
CA PHE A 253 -11.02 -0.50 -9.73
C PHE A 253 -10.77 -1.33 -8.47
N ASN A 254 -10.21 -2.54 -8.61
CA ASN A 254 -9.85 -3.40 -7.48
C ASN A 254 -8.82 -2.72 -6.55
N GLY A 255 -7.89 -1.95 -7.12
CA GLY A 255 -6.99 -1.09 -6.34
C GLY A 255 -7.75 -0.02 -5.56
N ALA A 256 -8.67 0.71 -6.21
CA ALA A 256 -9.45 1.77 -5.59
C ALA A 256 -10.35 1.25 -4.46
N ILE A 257 -11.09 0.15 -4.67
CA ILE A 257 -12.04 -0.37 -3.68
C ILE A 257 -11.33 -0.78 -2.38
N ARG A 258 -10.15 -1.41 -2.48
CA ARG A 258 -9.33 -1.72 -1.29
C ARG A 258 -8.97 -0.49 -0.47
N LEU A 259 -8.84 0.67 -1.12
CA LEU A 259 -8.52 1.93 -0.46
C LEU A 259 -9.75 2.62 0.17
N LEU A 260 -10.96 2.38 -0.35
CA LEU A 260 -12.18 3.00 0.17
C LEU A 260 -12.46 2.61 1.63
N ASP A 261 -11.96 1.45 2.07
CA ASP A 261 -12.14 0.95 3.44
C ASP A 261 -11.29 1.72 4.47
N LEU A 262 -10.23 2.41 4.01
CA LEU A 262 -9.27 3.07 4.89
C LEU A 262 -9.90 4.29 5.60
N PRO A 263 -9.72 4.44 6.92
CA PRO A 263 -10.30 5.55 7.68
C PRO A 263 -9.93 6.94 7.14
N ALA A 264 -8.67 7.13 6.70
CA ALA A 264 -8.21 8.40 6.12
C ALA A 264 -8.91 8.71 4.78
N VAL A 265 -9.21 7.68 3.99
CA VAL A 265 -9.91 7.81 2.71
C VAL A 265 -11.38 8.15 2.94
N LYS A 266 -12.07 7.45 3.85
CA LYS A 266 -13.46 7.78 4.21
C LYS A 266 -13.62 9.21 4.73
N LYS A 267 -12.68 9.66 5.57
CA LYS A 267 -12.74 11.01 6.18
C LYS A 267 -12.53 12.14 5.16
N ASN A 268 -11.64 11.96 4.19
CA ASN A 268 -11.17 13.03 3.32
C ASN A 268 -11.58 12.86 1.84
N GLY A 269 -12.18 11.73 1.46
CA GLY A 269 -12.46 11.33 0.08
C GLY A 269 -13.76 11.88 -0.51
N LYS A 270 -14.16 13.13 -0.22
CA LYS A 270 -15.40 13.72 -0.78
C LYS A 270 -15.42 13.74 -2.32
N SER A 271 -14.25 13.91 -2.92
CA SER A 271 -14.00 13.82 -4.37
C SER A 271 -14.15 12.41 -4.95
N LEU A 272 -14.13 11.36 -4.12
CA LEU A 272 -14.42 9.98 -4.55
C LEU A 272 -15.92 9.78 -4.72
N VAL A 273 -16.75 10.47 -3.92
CA VAL A 273 -18.21 10.43 -4.04
C VAL A 273 -18.65 10.88 -5.43
N SER A 274 -18.07 11.96 -5.98
CA SER A 274 -18.43 12.42 -7.33
C SER A 274 -18.02 11.43 -8.42
N ARG A 275 -16.89 10.74 -8.26
CA ARG A 275 -16.44 9.69 -9.19
C ARG A 275 -17.33 8.46 -9.15
N LEU A 276 -17.72 8.02 -7.96
CA LEU A 276 -18.65 6.89 -7.79
C LEU A 276 -20.06 7.24 -8.28
N LEU A 277 -20.52 8.49 -8.13
CA LEU A 277 -21.77 8.96 -8.73
C LEU A 277 -21.69 9.01 -10.27
N LYS A 278 -20.53 9.37 -10.84
CA LYS A 278 -20.30 9.29 -12.28
C LYS A 278 -20.36 7.84 -12.75
N LEU A 279 -19.74 6.93 -12.01
CA LEU A 279 -19.82 5.50 -12.28
C LEU A 279 -21.27 5.01 -12.26
N GLN A 280 -22.03 5.46 -11.26
CA GLN A 280 -23.44 5.13 -11.14
C GLN A 280 -24.31 5.66 -12.29
N SER A 281 -23.85 6.70 -12.97
CA SER A 281 -24.54 7.28 -14.13
C SER A 281 -24.15 6.61 -15.45
N SER A 282 -23.32 5.56 -15.42
CA SER A 282 -22.88 4.79 -16.59
C SER A 282 -24.06 4.12 -17.31
N LYS A 283 -23.83 3.70 -18.57
CA LYS A 283 -24.76 2.84 -19.31
C LYS A 283 -24.51 1.36 -19.06
N ASP A 284 -23.39 1.03 -18.44
CA ASP A 284 -23.09 -0.34 -18.01
C ASP A 284 -23.84 -0.62 -16.68
N PRO A 285 -24.70 -1.65 -16.60
CA PRO A 285 -25.40 -1.99 -15.37
C PRO A 285 -24.47 -2.47 -14.25
N SER A 286 -23.32 -3.10 -14.56
CA SER A 286 -22.31 -3.49 -13.56
C SER A 286 -21.75 -2.25 -12.88
N ASP A 287 -21.40 -1.22 -13.65
CA ASP A 287 -20.93 0.07 -13.12
C ASP A 287 -21.96 0.70 -12.16
N ARG A 288 -23.26 0.62 -12.48
CA ARG A 288 -24.31 1.18 -11.62
C ARG A 288 -24.34 0.52 -10.25
N TRP A 289 -24.25 -0.81 -10.22
CA TRP A 289 -24.18 -1.57 -8.97
C TRP A 289 -22.90 -1.28 -8.20
N LEU A 290 -21.75 -1.28 -8.87
CA LEU A 290 -20.46 -0.96 -8.28
C LEU A 290 -20.44 0.45 -7.68
N GLY A 291 -20.98 1.44 -8.39
CA GLY A 291 -21.13 2.81 -7.89
C GLY A 291 -22.02 2.88 -6.65
N ALA A 292 -23.18 2.24 -6.67
CA ALA A 292 -24.14 2.22 -5.57
C ALA A 292 -23.55 1.62 -4.28
N VAL A 293 -22.99 0.41 -4.36
CA VAL A 293 -22.45 -0.31 -3.19
C VAL A 293 -21.28 0.47 -2.58
N ASN A 294 -20.38 1.00 -3.42
CA ASN A 294 -19.22 1.74 -2.93
C ASN A 294 -19.57 3.13 -2.39
N LEU A 295 -20.65 3.77 -2.87
CA LEU A 295 -21.18 4.97 -2.25
C LEU A 295 -21.72 4.71 -0.85
N ILE A 296 -22.46 3.60 -0.65
CA ILE A 296 -22.90 3.19 0.70
C ILE A 296 -21.70 2.88 1.59
N HIS A 297 -20.68 2.22 1.06
CA HIS A 297 -19.46 1.93 1.82
C HIS A 297 -18.73 3.20 2.27
N MET A 298 -18.63 4.20 1.38
CA MET A 298 -17.89 5.44 1.62
C MET A 298 -18.63 6.45 2.50
N ASP A 299 -19.91 6.70 2.24
CA ASP A 299 -20.68 7.82 2.81
C ASP A 299 -21.96 7.36 3.53
N GLY A 300 -22.08 6.05 3.79
CA GLY A 300 -23.28 5.46 4.36
C GLY A 300 -24.51 5.80 3.51
N VAL A 301 -25.61 6.16 4.15
CA VAL A 301 -26.88 6.46 3.46
C VAL A 301 -27.06 7.93 3.10
N ASN A 302 -26.02 8.77 3.24
CA ASN A 302 -26.10 10.20 2.92
C ASN A 302 -26.40 10.46 1.44
N GLN A 303 -25.92 9.57 0.55
CA GLN A 303 -26.19 9.65 -0.89
C GLN A 303 -27.35 8.74 -1.34
N LEU A 304 -28.09 8.11 -0.41
CA LEU A 304 -29.06 7.05 -0.76
C LEU A 304 -30.11 7.50 -1.79
N GLN A 305 -30.61 8.73 -1.72
CA GLN A 305 -31.54 9.23 -2.75
C GLN A 305 -30.87 9.30 -4.13
N LYS A 306 -29.66 9.85 -4.22
CA LYS A 306 -28.91 9.89 -5.49
C LYS A 306 -28.59 8.50 -6.00
N ILE A 307 -28.32 7.58 -5.08
CA ILE A 307 -28.14 6.17 -5.41
C ILE A 307 -29.40 5.61 -6.06
N LEU A 308 -30.57 5.81 -5.46
CA LEU A 308 -31.82 5.36 -6.08
C LEU A 308 -32.05 6.04 -7.45
N ASP A 309 -31.82 7.34 -7.56
CA ASP A 309 -32.00 8.10 -8.80
C ASP A 309 -31.10 7.61 -9.96
N GLY A 310 -29.97 6.96 -9.64
CA GLY A 310 -29.08 6.33 -10.63
C GLY A 310 -29.65 5.07 -11.29
N PHE A 311 -30.60 4.38 -10.65
CA PHE A 311 -31.20 3.14 -11.17
C PHE A 311 -32.31 3.42 -12.19
N LYS A 312 -31.97 3.97 -13.35
CA LYS A 312 -32.90 4.28 -14.45
C LYS A 312 -33.33 3.02 -15.22
N THR A 313 -34.40 3.12 -16.00
CA THR A 313 -34.97 2.05 -16.84
C THR A 313 -34.40 2.00 -18.26
N ASP A 314 -33.30 2.71 -18.50
CA ASP A 314 -32.64 2.89 -19.80
C ASP A 314 -31.66 1.76 -20.15
N VAL A 315 -31.44 0.81 -19.24
CA VAL A 315 -30.52 -0.33 -19.41
C VAL A 315 -31.19 -1.62 -18.95
N ASP A 316 -30.72 -2.76 -19.46
CA ASP A 316 -31.09 -4.08 -18.97
C ASP A 316 -30.08 -4.51 -17.89
N TYR A 317 -30.50 -4.60 -16.64
CA TYR A 317 -29.59 -4.92 -15.53
C TYR A 317 -29.25 -6.41 -15.51
N THR A 318 -30.01 -7.26 -16.20
CA THR A 318 -29.72 -8.70 -16.26
C THR A 318 -28.44 -9.02 -17.03
N THR A 319 -27.86 -8.05 -17.74
CA THR A 319 -26.56 -8.18 -18.42
C THR A 319 -25.38 -7.75 -17.55
N ALA A 320 -25.59 -7.43 -16.27
CA ALA A 320 -24.50 -7.17 -15.34
C ALA A 320 -23.71 -8.46 -15.05
N ASP A 321 -22.44 -8.30 -14.66
CA ASP A 321 -21.55 -9.43 -14.34
C ASP A 321 -22.05 -10.22 -13.12
N GLU A 322 -22.72 -9.53 -12.20
CA GLU A 322 -23.37 -10.11 -11.03
C GLU A 322 -24.89 -10.10 -11.20
N SER A 323 -25.55 -11.15 -10.68
CA SER A 323 -27.01 -11.22 -10.63
C SER A 323 -27.60 -9.97 -9.93
N PRO A 324 -28.49 -9.21 -10.59
CA PRO A 324 -29.12 -8.04 -9.97
C PRO A 324 -29.90 -8.37 -8.70
N LEU A 325 -30.47 -9.57 -8.63
CA LEU A 325 -31.15 -10.08 -7.44
C LEU A 325 -30.19 -10.07 -6.25
N LYS A 326 -28.99 -10.62 -6.45
CA LYS A 326 -27.91 -10.65 -5.46
C LYS A 326 -27.45 -9.23 -5.12
N SER A 327 -27.17 -8.39 -6.11
CA SER A 327 -26.67 -7.03 -5.88
C SER A 327 -27.67 -6.15 -5.10
N VAL A 328 -28.99 -6.29 -5.33
CA VAL A 328 -30.01 -5.61 -4.52
C VAL A 328 -29.99 -6.13 -3.08
N MET A 329 -29.94 -7.45 -2.88
CA MET A 329 -29.88 -8.02 -1.51
C MET A 329 -28.67 -7.51 -0.77
N ASP A 330 -27.48 -7.59 -1.38
CA ASP A 330 -26.23 -7.16 -0.78
C ASP A 330 -26.28 -5.69 -0.41
N LEU A 331 -26.81 -4.82 -1.28
CA LEU A 331 -27.04 -3.40 -0.96
C LEU A 331 -27.92 -3.22 0.29
N CYS A 332 -29.04 -3.93 0.36
CA CYS A 332 -29.99 -3.80 1.47
C CYS A 332 -29.41 -4.34 2.79
N LEU A 333 -28.67 -5.46 2.73
CA LEU A 333 -27.99 -6.06 3.87
C LEU A 333 -26.83 -5.21 4.36
N ASP A 334 -26.05 -4.61 3.47
CA ASP A 334 -24.97 -3.69 3.82
C ASP A 334 -25.51 -2.51 4.64
N ILE A 335 -26.65 -1.94 4.22
CA ILE A 335 -27.32 -0.84 4.94
C ILE A 335 -27.77 -1.31 6.34
N ARG A 336 -28.31 -2.53 6.46
CA ARG A 336 -28.75 -3.12 7.74
C ARG A 336 -27.57 -3.36 8.66
N ASP A 337 -26.56 -4.09 8.19
CA ASP A 337 -25.44 -4.61 8.99
C ASP A 337 -24.49 -3.48 9.41
N LYS A 338 -24.35 -2.43 8.59
CA LYS A 338 -23.66 -1.19 8.96
C LYS A 338 -24.49 -0.24 9.82
N LYS A 339 -25.66 -0.69 10.32
CA LYS A 339 -26.56 0.04 11.23
C LYS A 339 -27.04 1.37 10.65
N HIS A 340 -27.32 1.40 9.34
CA HIS A 340 -27.89 2.56 8.65
C HIS A 340 -29.40 2.46 8.42
N GLY A 341 -30.03 1.32 8.78
CA GLY A 341 -31.45 1.05 8.55
C GLY A 341 -32.39 2.15 9.02
N GLU A 342 -32.25 2.65 10.25
CA GLU A 342 -33.13 3.72 10.79
C GLU A 342 -33.12 4.99 9.92
N LYS A 343 -31.94 5.36 9.38
CA LYS A 343 -31.79 6.52 8.49
C LYS A 343 -32.24 6.23 7.06
N ALA A 344 -32.13 4.98 6.62
CA ALA A 344 -32.45 4.56 5.26
C ALA A 344 -33.97 4.38 5.04
N VAL A 345 -34.67 3.85 6.04
CA VAL A 345 -36.11 3.52 5.95
C VAL A 345 -36.98 4.68 5.47
N PRO A 346 -36.84 5.94 5.95
CA PRO A 346 -37.61 7.06 5.43
C PRO A 346 -37.39 7.32 3.93
N VAL A 347 -36.17 7.12 3.43
CA VAL A 347 -35.84 7.29 2.01
C VAL A 347 -36.51 6.19 1.18
N PHE A 348 -36.45 4.93 1.63
CA PHE A 348 -37.16 3.84 0.94
C PHE A 348 -38.67 4.03 0.97
N MET A 349 -39.24 4.44 2.10
CA MET A 349 -40.69 4.73 2.22
C MET A 349 -41.13 5.83 1.25
N LYS A 350 -40.33 6.88 1.07
CA LYS A 350 -40.60 7.94 0.08
C LYS A 350 -40.60 7.40 -1.37
N ASN A 351 -39.72 6.43 -1.67
CA ASN A 351 -39.48 5.94 -3.02
C ASN A 351 -40.22 4.64 -3.37
N ILE A 352 -40.93 4.03 -2.41
CA ILE A 352 -41.66 2.77 -2.60
C ILE A 352 -42.73 2.85 -3.70
N GLN A 353 -43.28 4.04 -3.96
CA GLN A 353 -44.25 4.33 -5.02
C GLN A 353 -43.64 5.15 -6.17
N SER A 354 -42.32 5.10 -6.36
CA SER A 354 -41.66 5.81 -7.46
C SER A 354 -42.24 5.40 -8.82
N ALA A 355 -42.37 6.38 -9.71
CA ALA A 355 -42.73 6.14 -11.11
C ALA A 355 -41.64 5.32 -11.84
N ASN A 356 -40.42 5.31 -11.31
CA ASN A 356 -39.36 4.42 -11.78
C ASN A 356 -39.49 3.04 -11.08
N PRO A 357 -39.83 1.96 -11.82
CA PRO A 357 -40.02 0.64 -11.23
C PRO A 357 -38.77 0.06 -10.58
N ASN A 358 -37.57 0.37 -11.07
CA ASN A 358 -36.33 -0.14 -10.49
C ASN A 358 -36.13 0.44 -9.07
N VAL A 359 -36.42 1.73 -8.90
CA VAL A 359 -36.35 2.43 -7.62
C VAL A 359 -37.40 1.92 -6.64
N SER A 360 -38.64 1.68 -7.12
CA SER A 360 -39.70 1.08 -6.31
C SER A 360 -39.32 -0.33 -5.85
N ALA A 361 -38.78 -1.17 -6.77
CA ALA A 361 -38.34 -2.52 -6.47
C ALA A 361 -37.23 -2.55 -5.41
N ILE A 362 -36.16 -1.75 -5.57
CA ILE A 362 -35.09 -1.63 -4.56
C ILE A 362 -35.67 -1.21 -3.22
N SER A 363 -36.58 -0.22 -3.21
CA SER A 363 -37.19 0.29 -1.98
C SER A 363 -38.01 -0.79 -1.26
N ILE A 364 -38.84 -1.55 -1.98
CA ILE A 364 -39.64 -2.64 -1.43
C ILE A 364 -38.75 -3.70 -0.78
N VAL A 365 -37.73 -4.15 -1.52
CA VAL A 365 -36.80 -5.17 -1.07
C VAL A 365 -36.01 -4.67 0.15
N CYS A 366 -35.48 -3.45 0.12
CA CYS A 366 -34.71 -2.91 1.23
C CYS A 366 -35.55 -2.62 2.48
N LEU A 367 -36.85 -2.32 2.34
CA LEU A 367 -37.75 -2.24 3.51
C LEU A 367 -37.91 -3.58 4.20
N LYS A 368 -38.02 -4.68 3.44
CA LYS A 368 -37.99 -6.04 3.99
C LYS A 368 -36.64 -6.35 4.62
N GLY A 369 -35.54 -6.10 3.91
CA GLY A 369 -34.18 -6.35 4.39
C GLY A 369 -33.84 -5.58 5.67
N ASN A 370 -34.28 -4.33 5.79
CA ASN A 370 -34.09 -3.50 6.99
C ASN A 370 -35.19 -3.69 8.05
N GLN A 371 -36.04 -4.72 7.90
CA GLN A 371 -37.07 -5.09 8.88
C GLN A 371 -38.01 -3.92 9.23
N ALA A 372 -38.38 -3.13 8.23
CA ALA A 372 -39.18 -1.92 8.40
C ALA A 372 -40.66 -2.25 8.64
N HIS A 373 -41.00 -2.77 9.82
CA HIS A 373 -42.36 -3.20 10.19
C HIS A 373 -43.43 -2.13 9.97
N GLY A 374 -43.07 -0.84 10.08
CA GLY A 374 -43.96 0.30 9.79
C GLY A 374 -44.40 0.40 8.32
N ALA A 375 -43.74 -0.28 7.38
CA ALA A 375 -44.07 -0.26 5.96
C ALA A 375 -45.28 -1.16 5.59
N ALA A 376 -45.73 -2.03 6.50
CA ALA A 376 -46.73 -3.06 6.20
C ALA A 376 -48.03 -2.53 5.58
N ALA A 377 -48.54 -1.38 6.05
CA ALA A 377 -49.78 -0.79 5.52
C ALA A 377 -49.61 -0.30 4.06
N THR A 378 -48.47 0.33 3.76
CA THR A 378 -48.15 0.80 2.41
C THR A 378 -47.92 -0.38 1.46
N LEU A 379 -47.15 -1.38 1.91
CA LEU A 379 -46.90 -2.61 1.17
C LEU A 379 -48.21 -3.35 0.86
N LYS A 380 -49.13 -3.48 1.82
CA LYS A 380 -50.46 -4.07 1.60
C LYS A 380 -51.27 -3.35 0.53
N THR A 381 -51.07 -2.04 0.36
CA THR A 381 -51.74 -1.26 -0.69
C THR A 381 -51.15 -1.56 -2.06
N LEU A 382 -49.82 -1.67 -2.16
CA LEU A 382 -49.11 -2.04 -3.39
C LEU A 382 -49.31 -3.50 -3.79
N ALA A 383 -49.45 -4.38 -2.80
CA ALA A 383 -49.72 -5.80 -2.96
C ALA A 383 -51.19 -6.09 -3.34
N LYS A 384 -52.00 -5.10 -3.73
CA LYS A 384 -53.30 -5.35 -4.36
C LYS A 384 -53.10 -5.56 -5.85
N LYS A 385 -53.66 -6.66 -6.40
CA LYS A 385 -53.44 -7.02 -7.81
C LYS A 385 -53.94 -5.88 -8.71
N PRO A 386 -53.11 -5.33 -9.60
CA PRO A 386 -53.56 -4.30 -10.50
C PRO A 386 -54.54 -4.90 -11.52
N GLY A 387 -55.39 -4.06 -12.11
CA GLY A 387 -56.24 -4.49 -13.23
C GLY A 387 -55.41 -5.06 -14.38
N LYS A 388 -56.00 -5.96 -15.19
CA LYS A 388 -55.34 -6.62 -16.32
C LYS A 388 -54.59 -5.61 -17.20
N GLY A 389 -53.30 -5.88 -17.49
CA GLY A 389 -52.46 -5.03 -18.34
C GLY A 389 -51.79 -3.84 -17.63
N LYS A 390 -51.95 -3.69 -16.30
CA LYS A 390 -51.29 -2.65 -15.49
C LYS A 390 -50.15 -3.20 -14.61
N GLU A 391 -49.76 -4.45 -14.80
CA GLU A 391 -48.63 -5.04 -14.08
C GLU A 391 -47.31 -4.46 -14.60
N VAL A 392 -46.48 -4.01 -13.67
CA VAL A 392 -45.17 -3.46 -13.97
C VAL A 392 -44.15 -4.57 -13.81
N SER A 393 -43.68 -5.09 -14.94
CA SER A 393 -42.67 -6.16 -15.00
C SER A 393 -41.29 -5.64 -14.59
N LEU A 394 -40.54 -6.51 -13.91
CA LEU A 394 -39.15 -6.28 -13.51
C LEU A 394 -38.17 -7.20 -14.24
N ALA A 395 -38.58 -7.83 -15.35
CA ALA A 395 -37.76 -8.79 -16.09
C ALA A 395 -36.40 -8.21 -16.51
N LYS A 396 -36.35 -6.94 -16.93
CA LYS A 396 -35.12 -6.22 -17.29
C LYS A 396 -34.32 -5.67 -16.11
N PHE A 397 -34.82 -5.83 -14.88
CA PHE A 397 -34.18 -5.32 -13.68
C PHE A 397 -33.70 -6.45 -12.78
N LEU A 398 -34.60 -7.34 -12.34
CA LEU A 398 -34.29 -8.45 -11.45
C LEU A 398 -34.22 -9.81 -12.17
N GLY A 399 -34.67 -9.88 -13.43
CA GLY A 399 -34.89 -11.14 -14.13
C GLY A 399 -36.24 -11.77 -13.77
N GLY A 400 -36.56 -12.88 -14.46
CA GLY A 400 -37.73 -13.71 -14.19
C GLY A 400 -39.09 -13.02 -14.39
N GLU A 401 -40.13 -13.58 -13.77
CA GLU A 401 -41.53 -13.11 -13.85
C GLU A 401 -41.90 -12.15 -12.70
N LEU A 402 -40.92 -11.51 -12.06
CA LEU A 402 -41.16 -10.60 -10.94
C LEU A 402 -41.88 -9.33 -11.39
N THR A 403 -42.79 -8.86 -10.53
CA THR A 403 -43.52 -7.61 -10.69
C THR A 403 -43.45 -6.79 -9.39
N ILE A 404 -43.72 -5.48 -9.47
CA ILE A 404 -43.83 -4.65 -8.26
C ILE A 404 -44.86 -5.20 -7.27
N HIS A 405 -45.96 -5.75 -7.77
CA HIS A 405 -47.02 -6.34 -6.97
C HIS A 405 -46.55 -7.61 -6.24
N SER A 406 -45.91 -8.53 -6.96
CA SER A 406 -45.39 -9.76 -6.34
C SER A 406 -44.30 -9.45 -5.31
N LEU A 407 -43.39 -8.50 -5.60
CA LEU A 407 -42.40 -8.06 -4.62
C LEU A 407 -43.04 -7.44 -3.37
N ALA A 408 -44.07 -6.59 -3.53
CA ALA A 408 -44.75 -5.98 -2.39
C ALA A 408 -45.45 -7.03 -1.51
N GLN A 409 -46.05 -8.05 -2.13
CA GLN A 409 -46.65 -9.19 -1.42
C GLN A 409 -45.58 -10.00 -0.68
N ASN A 410 -44.46 -10.33 -1.33
CA ASN A 410 -43.34 -11.04 -0.69
C ASN A 410 -42.77 -10.26 0.50
N ALA A 411 -42.56 -8.94 0.34
CA ALA A 411 -42.08 -8.09 1.42
C ALA A 411 -43.06 -8.01 2.60
N LEU A 412 -44.37 -7.94 2.33
CA LEU A 412 -45.41 -7.96 3.37
C LEU A 412 -45.39 -9.27 4.16
N GLU A 413 -45.38 -10.41 3.47
CA GLU A 413 -45.31 -11.73 4.09
C GLU A 413 -44.00 -11.92 4.87
N GLY A 414 -42.88 -11.44 4.31
CA GLY A 414 -41.57 -11.46 4.95
C GLY A 414 -41.52 -10.66 6.24
N LEU A 415 -42.04 -9.43 6.26
CA LEU A 415 -42.12 -8.62 7.49
C LEU A 415 -42.99 -9.29 8.56
N ALA A 416 -44.08 -9.94 8.16
CA ALA A 416 -44.91 -10.72 9.09
C ALA A 416 -44.14 -11.91 9.69
N MET A 417 -43.36 -12.64 8.88
CA MET A 417 -42.50 -13.71 9.37
C MET A 417 -41.36 -13.22 10.25
N LEU A 418 -40.71 -12.10 9.90
CA LEU A 418 -39.66 -11.47 10.71
C LEU A 418 -40.20 -11.09 12.10
N LYS A 419 -41.41 -10.53 12.17
CA LYS A 419 -42.07 -10.25 13.46
C LYS A 419 -42.30 -11.53 14.28
N GLY A 420 -42.61 -12.64 13.62
CA GLY A 420 -42.70 -13.97 14.24
C GLY A 420 -41.35 -14.45 14.79
N VAL A 421 -40.26 -14.21 14.07
CA VAL A 421 -38.89 -14.50 14.52
C VAL A 421 -38.54 -13.67 15.75
N ASP A 422 -38.82 -12.37 15.74
CA ASP A 422 -38.58 -11.47 16.89
C ASP A 422 -39.34 -11.93 18.13
N ALA A 423 -40.60 -12.36 17.97
CA ALA A 423 -41.41 -12.90 19.05
C ALA A 423 -40.87 -14.24 19.57
N ALA A 424 -40.41 -15.12 18.69
CA ALA A 424 -39.83 -16.42 19.05
C ALA A 424 -38.50 -16.27 19.79
N GLU A 425 -37.62 -15.37 19.33
CA GLU A 425 -36.35 -15.04 20.00
C GLU A 425 -36.61 -14.44 21.39
N LYS A 426 -37.51 -13.45 21.48
CA LYS A 426 -37.87 -12.83 22.77
C LYS A 426 -38.47 -13.85 23.75
N ALA A 427 -39.20 -14.83 23.25
CA ALA A 427 -39.77 -15.92 24.04
C ALA A 427 -38.79 -17.07 24.34
N GLY A 428 -37.53 -16.98 23.89
CA GLY A 428 -36.53 -18.03 24.07
C GLY A 428 -36.80 -19.32 23.27
N LYS A 429 -37.73 -19.28 22.31
CA LYS A 429 -38.08 -20.42 21.44
C LYS A 429 -37.11 -20.57 20.25
N LEU A 430 -36.32 -19.53 19.99
CA LEU A 430 -35.29 -19.51 18.96
C LEU A 430 -34.06 -18.81 19.55
N ASP A 431 -32.89 -19.43 19.46
CA ASP A 431 -31.66 -18.80 19.94
C ASP A 431 -31.23 -17.65 19.00
N LYS A 432 -30.31 -16.80 19.46
CA LYS A 432 -29.88 -15.61 18.70
C LYS A 432 -29.26 -15.95 17.34
N ILE A 433 -28.53 -17.06 17.25
CA ILE A 433 -27.83 -17.45 16.02
C ILE A 433 -28.84 -17.99 15.01
N ASP A 434 -29.75 -18.86 15.46
CA ASP A 434 -30.83 -19.38 14.64
C ASP A 434 -31.82 -18.27 14.24
N ALA A 435 -32.08 -17.31 15.12
CA ALA A 435 -32.90 -16.15 14.80
C ALA A 435 -32.24 -15.26 13.73
N ALA A 436 -30.93 -15.01 13.82
CA ALA A 436 -30.18 -14.30 12.79
C ALA A 436 -30.23 -15.05 11.43
N ALA A 437 -29.92 -16.34 11.43
CA ALA A 437 -29.97 -17.17 10.22
C ALA A 437 -31.36 -17.20 9.59
N LYS A 438 -32.42 -17.31 10.40
CA LYS A 438 -33.80 -17.28 9.90
C LYS A 438 -34.17 -15.92 9.31
N ARG A 439 -33.72 -14.80 9.91
CA ARG A 439 -33.93 -13.47 9.35
C ARG A 439 -33.28 -13.33 7.98
N ASP A 440 -32.04 -13.81 7.82
CA ASP A 440 -31.33 -13.75 6.55
C ASP A 440 -32.05 -14.57 5.47
N VAL A 441 -32.46 -15.82 5.79
CA VAL A 441 -33.25 -16.64 4.86
C VAL A 441 -34.55 -15.94 4.45
N ILE A 442 -35.27 -15.36 5.41
CA ILE A 442 -36.48 -14.58 5.10
C ILE A 442 -36.15 -13.42 4.18
N THR A 443 -35.06 -12.67 4.43
CA THR A 443 -34.65 -11.55 3.59
C THR A 443 -34.34 -11.99 2.15
N PHE A 444 -33.54 -13.04 1.98
CA PHE A 444 -33.08 -13.52 0.67
C PHE A 444 -34.18 -14.10 -0.22
N GLU A 445 -35.21 -14.70 0.36
CA GLU A 445 -36.26 -15.36 -0.41
C GLU A 445 -37.26 -14.34 -0.96
N ILE A 446 -37.12 -13.94 -2.23
CA ILE A 446 -37.93 -12.89 -2.86
C ILE A 446 -38.74 -13.35 -4.07
N GLU A 447 -38.60 -14.61 -4.48
CA GLU A 447 -39.24 -15.13 -5.68
C GLU A 447 -40.59 -15.78 -5.36
N ASP A 448 -40.69 -16.43 -4.21
CA ASP A 448 -41.90 -17.14 -3.79
C ASP A 448 -42.93 -16.27 -3.06
N LEU A 449 -44.19 -16.73 -3.09
CA LEU A 449 -45.32 -16.14 -2.36
C LEU A 449 -46.15 -17.22 -1.63
N GLY A 450 -46.91 -16.78 -0.62
CA GLY A 450 -47.93 -17.59 0.04
C GLY A 450 -47.37 -18.84 0.72
N ALA A 451 -48.01 -19.99 0.49
CA ALA A 451 -47.61 -21.25 1.12
C ALA A 451 -46.20 -21.70 0.68
N THR A 452 -45.90 -21.57 -0.61
CA THR A 452 -44.58 -21.92 -1.18
C THR A 452 -43.47 -21.10 -0.53
N TYR A 453 -43.71 -19.80 -0.30
CA TYR A 453 -42.75 -18.93 0.37
C TYR A 453 -42.43 -19.40 1.79
N ALA A 454 -43.47 -19.68 2.59
CA ALA A 454 -43.28 -20.16 3.95
C ALA A 454 -42.58 -21.53 4.00
N GLU A 455 -42.91 -22.44 3.08
CA GLU A 455 -42.26 -23.74 2.94
C GLU A 455 -40.77 -23.58 2.62
N ASN A 456 -40.43 -22.79 1.60
CA ASN A 456 -39.05 -22.60 1.16
C ASN A 456 -38.20 -21.87 2.20
N VAL A 457 -38.74 -20.87 2.89
CA VAL A 457 -38.05 -20.23 4.03
C VAL A 457 -37.75 -21.25 5.14
N ASN A 458 -38.73 -22.07 5.53
CA ASN A 458 -38.52 -23.04 6.61
C ASN A 458 -37.56 -24.16 6.20
N LYS A 459 -37.61 -24.62 4.95
CA LYS A 459 -36.69 -25.61 4.39
C LYS A 459 -35.26 -25.07 4.37
N ARG A 460 -35.03 -23.91 3.75
CA ARG A 460 -33.69 -23.28 3.69
C ARG A 460 -33.13 -22.98 5.08
N PHE A 461 -33.98 -22.57 6.02
CA PHE A 461 -33.58 -22.39 7.40
C PHE A 461 -33.15 -23.71 8.06
N ALA A 462 -33.93 -24.78 7.90
CA ALA A 462 -33.56 -26.10 8.42
C ALA A 462 -32.23 -26.61 7.84
N ASP A 463 -32.03 -26.43 6.54
CA ASP A 463 -30.79 -26.78 5.84
C ASP A 463 -29.60 -25.98 6.38
N ALA A 464 -29.75 -24.67 6.58
CA ALA A 464 -28.71 -23.80 7.14
C ALA A 464 -28.32 -24.20 8.58
N VAL A 465 -29.32 -24.54 9.41
CA VAL A 465 -29.09 -25.03 10.79
C VAL A 465 -28.38 -26.38 10.78
N ALA A 466 -28.78 -27.29 9.91
CA ALA A 466 -28.15 -28.60 9.77
C ALA A 466 -26.67 -28.47 9.33
N ALA A 467 -26.41 -27.64 8.32
CA ALA A 467 -25.06 -27.37 7.83
C ALA A 467 -24.16 -26.77 8.93
N ARG A 468 -24.66 -25.80 9.70
CA ARG A 468 -23.94 -25.20 10.83
C ARG A 468 -23.59 -26.24 11.89
N LYS A 469 -24.57 -27.05 12.33
CA LYS A 469 -24.34 -28.10 13.32
C LYS A 469 -23.31 -29.13 12.84
N ALA A 470 -23.33 -29.48 11.55
CA ALA A 470 -22.34 -30.37 10.97
C ALA A 470 -20.93 -29.75 10.99
N ALA A 471 -20.81 -28.46 10.66
CA ALA A 471 -19.54 -27.72 10.71
C ALA A 471 -18.99 -27.61 12.15
N ASP A 472 -19.84 -27.27 13.11
CA ASP A 472 -19.47 -27.18 14.53
C ASP A 472 -19.01 -28.54 15.08
N ALA A 473 -19.70 -29.63 14.72
CA ALA A 473 -19.31 -30.98 15.09
C ALA A 473 -17.97 -31.40 14.47
N ALA A 474 -17.73 -31.04 13.20
CA ALA A 474 -16.45 -31.30 12.54
C ALA A 474 -15.30 -30.55 13.22
N LEU A 475 -15.50 -29.26 13.54
CA LEU A 475 -14.52 -28.44 14.25
C LEU A 475 -14.24 -28.97 15.66
N ALA A 476 -15.27 -29.40 16.40
CA ALA A 476 -15.11 -30.00 17.71
C ALA A 476 -14.29 -31.30 17.64
N LYS A 477 -14.53 -32.13 16.63
CA LYS A 477 -13.75 -33.36 16.40
C LYS A 477 -12.30 -33.07 16.06
N GLU A 478 -12.03 -32.07 15.23
CA GLU A 478 -10.67 -31.63 14.90
C GLU A 478 -9.92 -31.12 16.15
N ASN A 479 -10.59 -30.30 16.96
CA ASN A 479 -10.02 -29.76 18.19
C ASN A 479 -9.74 -30.86 19.24
N ALA A 480 -10.64 -31.83 19.36
CA ALA A 480 -10.44 -33.00 20.23
C ALA A 480 -9.24 -33.84 19.76
N ALA A 481 -9.09 -34.06 18.45
CA ALA A 481 -7.95 -34.78 17.88
C ALA A 481 -6.62 -34.04 18.13
N LYS A 482 -6.58 -32.70 17.93
CA LYS A 482 -5.42 -31.87 18.25
C LYS A 482 -5.06 -31.91 19.73
N ALA A 483 -6.07 -31.88 20.63
CA ALA A 483 -5.85 -31.98 22.06
C ALA A 483 -5.29 -33.35 22.47
N ALA A 484 -5.81 -34.44 21.89
CA ALA A 484 -5.32 -35.79 22.14
C ALA A 484 -3.86 -35.97 21.63
N ALA A 485 -3.53 -35.46 20.45
CA ALA A 485 -2.16 -35.49 19.92
C ALA A 485 -1.19 -34.73 20.84
N LYS A 486 -1.57 -33.54 21.32
CA LYS A 486 -0.76 -32.74 22.25
C LYS A 486 -0.59 -33.39 23.63
N ALA A 487 -1.58 -34.16 24.09
CA ALA A 487 -1.48 -34.92 25.34
C ALA A 487 -0.54 -36.13 25.21
N ALA A 488 -0.46 -36.74 24.03
CA ALA A 488 0.44 -37.86 23.75
C ALA A 488 1.93 -37.47 23.62
N GLU A 489 2.23 -36.20 23.33
CA GLU A 489 3.61 -35.66 23.25
C GLU A 489 4.21 -35.23 24.60
N LYS A 490 3.46 -35.29 25.72
CA LYS A 490 4.03 -34.98 27.04
C LYS A 490 4.99 -36.13 27.45
N PRO A 491 6.30 -35.89 27.68
CA PRO A 491 7.23 -36.94 28.05
C PRO A 491 6.81 -37.55 29.38
N ALA A 492 6.80 -38.89 29.46
CA ALA A 492 6.62 -39.59 30.72
C ALA A 492 7.65 -39.11 31.74
N GLU A 493 7.17 -38.45 32.79
CA GLU A 493 7.97 -38.05 33.94
C GLU A 493 8.60 -39.33 34.52
N LYS A 494 9.93 -39.43 34.43
CA LYS A 494 10.69 -40.56 34.99
C LYS A 494 10.30 -40.74 36.46
N PRO A 495 10.03 -41.97 36.94
CA PRO A 495 9.76 -42.20 38.36
C PRO A 495 10.95 -41.69 39.19
N ALA A 496 10.68 -40.81 40.14
CA ALA A 496 11.67 -40.31 41.08
C ALA A 496 12.36 -41.50 41.77
N GLU A 497 13.68 -41.59 41.57
CA GLU A 497 14.55 -42.59 42.18
C GLU A 497 14.48 -42.42 43.71
N LYS A 498 14.14 -43.52 44.38
CA LYS A 498 14.03 -43.61 45.85
C LYS A 498 15.39 -43.24 46.46
N PRO A 499 15.47 -42.33 47.46
CA PRO A 499 16.75 -42.00 48.08
C PRO A 499 17.27 -43.21 48.85
N ALA A 500 18.50 -43.63 48.52
CA ALA A 500 19.22 -44.66 49.24
C ALA A 500 19.52 -44.22 50.68
N ASP A 501 19.25 -45.11 51.63
CA ASP A 501 19.59 -44.95 53.05
C ASP A 501 21.08 -44.62 53.23
N LYS A 502 21.35 -43.54 53.98
CA LYS A 502 22.67 -43.26 54.55
C LYS A 502 22.85 -44.07 55.84
N PRO A 503 24.01 -44.71 56.06
CA PRO A 503 24.28 -45.44 57.30
C PRO A 503 24.50 -44.47 58.47
N ALA A 504 24.10 -44.95 59.65
CA ALA A 504 24.25 -44.29 60.93
C ALA A 504 25.73 -44.03 61.28
N GLU A 505 26.02 -42.81 61.75
CA GLU A 505 27.21 -42.52 62.55
C GLU A 505 26.78 -42.05 63.96
N ALA A 506 27.58 -42.51 64.92
CA ALA A 506 27.39 -42.50 66.35
C ALA A 506 27.19 -41.12 67.00
N LYS A 507 26.37 -41.11 68.07
CA LYS A 507 26.81 -40.77 69.43
C LYS A 507 25.93 -41.39 70.49
#